data_AF-A0A6P0WQP7-F1
#
_entry.id   AF-A0A6P0WQP7-F1
#
_cell.length_a   1.000
_cell.length_b   1.000
_cell.length_c   1.000
_cell.angle_alpha   90.00
_cell.angle_beta   90.00
_cell.angle_gamma   90.00
#
_symmetry.space_group_name_H-M   'P 1'
#
loop_
_entity.id
_entity.type
_entity.pdbx_description
1 polymer ?
#
loop_
_entity_poly.entity_id
_entity_poly.type
_entity_poly.pdbx_seq_one_letter_code
_entity_poly.pdbx_strand_id
1 'polypeptide(L)'
;MADWALVIGINDYHRLRSLKYVERDAALVRDFFIQKAKFEQIFYYSDSSPEFIAPDGSSQNTRPTYANLRSFLLDFFEEPQLEPGDK
;
A
#
# COMPACT_ATOMS: atom_id res chain seq x y z
N MET A 1 -1.91 -16.57 10.49
CA MET A 1 -0.90 -16.37 9.43
C MET A 1 -1.60 -15.58 8.35
N ALA A 2 -1.49 -14.26 8.40
CA ALA A 2 -2.17 -13.36 7.48
C ALA A 2 -1.12 -12.81 6.52
N ASP A 3 -1.09 -13.32 5.30
CA ASP A 3 -0.18 -12.83 4.27
C ASP A 3 -0.70 -11.47 3.79
N TRP A 4 0.04 -10.39 4.11
CA TRP A 4 -0.31 -9.03 3.70
C TRP A 4 0.80 -8.37 2.88
N ALA A 5 0.42 -7.41 2.04
CA ALA A 5 1.38 -6.65 1.24
C ALA A 5 1.09 -5.15 1.27
N LEU A 6 2.16 -4.36 1.36
CA LEU A 6 2.14 -2.93 1.06
C LEU A 6 2.73 -2.71 -0.33
N VAL A 7 1.90 -2.23 -1.26
CA VAL A 7 2.27 -2.01 -2.67
C VAL A 7 2.18 -0.52 -2.98
N ILE A 8 3.30 0.07 -3.39
CA ILE A 8 3.43 1.53 -3.60
C ILE A 8 3.87 1.80 -5.03
N GLY A 9 3.13 2.63 -5.75
CA GLY A 9 3.47 3.10 -7.09
C GLY A 9 3.46 4.62 -7.20
N ILE A 10 4.63 5.24 -7.40
CA ILE A 10 4.78 6.71 -7.48
C ILE A 10 5.25 7.09 -8.88
N ASN A 11 4.41 7.79 -9.62
CA ASN A 11 4.76 8.38 -10.91
C ASN A 11 5.25 9.82 -10.72
N ASP A 12 4.54 10.63 -9.93
CA ASP A 12 4.80 12.07 -9.85
C ASP A 12 5.62 12.47 -8.63
N TYR A 13 6.94 12.53 -8.81
CA TYR A 13 7.85 13.00 -7.77
C TYR A 13 7.96 14.53 -7.79
N HIS A 14 7.74 15.18 -6.65
CA HIS A 14 7.83 16.65 -6.55
C HIS A 14 9.21 17.24 -6.90
N ARG A 15 10.30 16.50 -6.69
CA ARG A 15 11.68 16.98 -6.88
C ARG A 15 12.51 16.15 -7.85
N LEU A 16 11.92 15.09 -8.42
CA LEU A 16 12.57 14.20 -9.37
C LEU A 16 11.75 14.15 -10.65
N ARG A 17 12.35 13.64 -11.73
CA ARG A 17 11.63 13.45 -12.98
C ARG A 17 10.48 12.46 -12.78
N SER A 18 9.27 12.84 -13.20
CA SER A 18 8.11 11.95 -13.15
C SER A 18 8.35 10.69 -13.99
N LEU A 19 7.91 9.56 -13.45
CA LEU A 19 7.94 8.24 -14.07
C LEU A 19 6.59 7.96 -14.74
N LYS A 20 6.57 7.08 -15.75
CA LYS A 20 5.39 6.88 -16.61
C LYS A 20 4.59 5.62 -16.30
N TYR A 21 5.20 4.62 -15.65
CA TYR A 21 4.63 3.27 -15.60
C TYR A 21 4.67 2.64 -14.21
N VAL A 22 5.21 3.33 -13.20
CA VAL A 22 5.42 2.74 -11.86
C VAL A 22 4.10 2.43 -11.18
N GLU A 23 3.08 3.27 -11.37
CA GLU A 23 1.72 3.00 -10.89
C GLU A 23 1.11 1.76 -11.54
N ARG A 24 1.36 1.56 -12.84
CA ARG A 24 0.91 0.36 -13.56
C ARG A 24 1.64 -0.88 -13.07
N ASP A 25 2.95 -0.78 -12.85
CA ASP A 25 3.76 -1.87 -12.31
C ASP A 25 3.25 -2.27 -10.92
N ALA A 26 2.99 -1.28 -10.05
CA ALA A 26 2.40 -1.50 -8.73
C ALA A 26 1.01 -2.14 -8.82
N ALA A 27 0.15 -1.72 -9.75
CA ALA A 27 -1.17 -2.34 -9.94
C ALA A 27 -1.05 -3.81 -10.39
N LEU A 28 -0.11 -4.14 -11.27
CA LEU A 28 0.13 -5.52 -11.70
C LEU A 28 0.66 -6.40 -10.56
N VAL A 29 1.53 -5.85 -9.70
CA VAL A 29 2.02 -6.54 -8.49
C VAL A 29 0.89 -6.78 -7.50
N ARG A 30 0.04 -5.77 -7.25
CA ARG A 30 -1.19 -5.93 -6.45
C ARG A 30 -2.06 -7.05 -7.00
N ASP A 31 -2.36 -7.02 -8.30
CA ASP A 31 -3.21 -8.03 -8.94
C ASP A 31 -2.58 -9.43 -8.87
N PHE A 32 -1.25 -9.53 -9.01
CA PHE A 32 -0.54 -10.78 -8.78
C PHE A 32 -0.70 -11.29 -7.34
N PHE A 33 -0.56 -10.42 -6.34
CA PHE A 33 -0.73 -10.79 -4.93
C PHE A 33 -2.15 -11.27 -4.62
N ILE A 34 -3.18 -10.61 -5.18
CA ILE A 34 -4.58 -11.04 -5.05
C ILE A 34 -4.79 -12.40 -5.74
N GLN A 35 -4.42 -12.48 -7.00
CA GLN A 35 -4.89 -13.56 -7.88
C GLN A 35 -4.04 -14.82 -7.76
N LYS A 36 -2.72 -14.67 -7.62
CA LYS A 36 -1.75 -15.76 -7.66
C LYS A 36 -1.21 -16.11 -6.29
N ALA A 37 -0.76 -15.12 -5.53
CA ALA A 37 -0.15 -15.35 -4.22
C ALA A 37 -1.19 -15.53 -3.10
N LYS A 38 -2.45 -15.14 -3.33
CA LYS A 38 -3.58 -15.31 -2.40
C LYS A 38 -3.38 -14.60 -1.06
N PHE A 39 -2.79 -13.40 -1.11
CA PHE A 39 -2.64 -12.55 0.05
C PHE A 39 -4.02 -12.13 0.56
N GLU A 40 -4.20 -12.13 1.87
CA GLU A 40 -5.47 -11.83 2.53
C GLU A 40 -5.78 -10.33 2.48
N GLN A 41 -4.73 -9.51 2.66
CA GLN A 41 -4.86 -8.06 2.74
C GLN A 41 -3.78 -7.37 1.91
N ILE A 42 -4.17 -6.38 1.11
CA ILE A 42 -3.22 -5.59 0.33
C ILE A 42 -3.52 -4.11 0.50
N PHE A 43 -2.51 -3.38 0.96
CA PHE A 43 -2.52 -1.94 1.09
C PHE A 43 -1.88 -1.34 -0.17
N TYR A 44 -2.69 -0.71 -1.02
CA TYR A 44 -2.26 -0.17 -2.29
C TYR A 44 -2.22 1.36 -2.26
N TYR A 45 -1.05 1.93 -2.50
CA TYR A 45 -0.80 3.36 -2.52
C TYR A 45 -0.29 3.79 -3.89
N SER A 46 -0.94 4.78 -4.50
CA SER A 46 -0.50 5.37 -5.76
C SER A 46 -1.04 6.78 -5.96
N ASP A 47 -0.55 7.49 -6.97
CA ASP A 47 -0.96 8.87 -7.24
C ASP A 47 -2.46 8.99 -7.55
N SER A 48 -3.06 7.93 -8.12
CA SER A 48 -4.49 7.83 -8.43
C SER A 48 -5.25 6.71 -7.69
N SER A 49 -4.67 6.11 -6.64
CA SER A 49 -5.38 5.07 -5.88
C SER A 49 -6.62 5.65 -5.20
N PRO A 50 -7.71 4.86 -5.09
CA PRO A 50 -8.87 5.27 -4.32
C PRO A 50 -8.51 5.36 -2.83
N GLU A 51 -9.25 6.19 -2.10
CA GLU A 51 -9.14 6.24 -0.65
C GLU A 51 -9.49 4.88 -0.03
N PHE A 52 -8.86 4.56 1.09
CA PHE A 52 -9.10 3.35 1.85
C PHE A 52 -10.04 3.68 3.01
N ILE A 53 -11.09 2.88 3.20
CA ILE A 53 -11.98 3.03 4.36
C ILE A 53 -11.45 2.14 5.48
N ALA A 54 -11.02 2.77 6.57
CA ALA A 54 -10.57 2.06 7.76
C ALA A 54 -11.74 1.38 8.50
N PRO A 55 -11.47 0.41 9.38
CA PRO A 55 -12.51 -0.30 10.13
C PRO A 55 -13.40 0.60 11.00
N ASP A 56 -12.87 1.76 11.41
CA ASP A 56 -13.60 2.79 12.16
C ASP A 56 -14.51 3.68 11.29
N GLY A 57 -14.54 3.44 9.97
CA GLY A 57 -15.31 4.19 8.98
C GLY A 57 -14.62 5.47 8.50
N SER A 58 -13.40 5.77 8.95
CA SER A 58 -12.65 6.92 8.46
C SER A 58 -12.09 6.69 7.06
N SER A 59 -12.08 7.74 6.23
CA SER A 59 -11.44 7.68 4.92
C SER A 59 -9.96 8.04 5.03
N GLN A 60 -9.11 7.15 4.56
CA GLN A 60 -7.65 7.27 4.58
C GLN A 60 -7.14 7.55 3.17
N ASN A 61 -6.35 8.62 3.05
CA ASN A 61 -5.79 9.03 1.78
C ASN A 61 -4.63 8.11 1.39
N THR A 62 -4.78 7.38 0.28
CA THR A 62 -3.78 6.40 -0.19
C THR A 62 -2.75 7.00 -1.14
N ARG A 63 -2.71 8.33 -1.28
CA ARG A 63 -1.62 8.97 -2.03
C ARG A 63 -0.30 8.73 -1.30
N PRO A 64 0.78 8.38 -2.02
CA PRO A 64 2.06 7.94 -1.44
C PRO A 64 2.91 9.12 -0.95
N THR A 65 2.32 9.99 -0.13
CA THR A 65 3.04 11.09 0.52
C THR A 65 3.80 10.57 1.74
N TYR A 66 4.84 11.30 2.16
CA TYR A 66 5.59 10.98 3.38
C TYR A 66 4.67 10.86 4.59
N ALA A 67 3.71 11.79 4.74
CA ALA A 67 2.80 11.81 5.88
C ALA A 67 1.90 10.56 5.88
N ASN A 68 1.27 10.25 4.75
CA ASN A 68 0.34 9.13 4.66
C ASN A 68 1.04 7.78 4.87
N LEU A 69 2.19 7.56 4.23
CA LEU A 69 2.96 6.31 4.40
C LEU A 69 3.49 6.17 5.84
N ARG A 70 3.95 7.28 6.45
CA ARG A 70 4.43 7.25 7.84
C ARG A 70 3.30 6.97 8.81
N SER A 71 2.15 7.63 8.67
CA SER A 71 0.97 7.37 9.49
C SER A 71 0.54 5.91 9.37
N PHE A 72 0.37 5.42 8.14
CA PHE A 72 0.04 4.01 7.90
C PHE A 72 1.01 3.05 8.58
N LEU A 73 2.33 3.24 8.41
CA LEU A 73 3.32 2.35 9.03
C LEU A 73 3.32 2.43 10.56
N LEU A 74 3.04 3.60 11.15
CA LEU A 74 2.92 3.70 12.60
C LEU A 74 1.67 2.98 13.06
N ASP A 75 0.50 3.37 12.53
CA ASP A 75 -0.81 2.85 12.92
C ASP A 75 -0.91 1.33 12.71
N PHE A 76 -0.41 0.84 11.57
CA PHE A 76 -0.43 -0.58 11.26
C PHE A 76 0.41 -1.38 12.27
N PHE A 77 1.59 -0.90 12.65
CA PHE A 77 2.49 -1.58 13.58
C PHE A 77 2.32 -1.19 15.06
N GLU A 78 1.29 -0.42 15.42
CA GLU A 78 0.96 -0.17 16.84
C GLU A 78 0.57 -1.47 17.56
N GLU A 79 -0.07 -2.39 16.85
CA GLU A 79 -0.28 -3.77 17.28
C GLU A 79 0.70 -4.72 16.58
N PRO A 80 1.10 -5.84 17.20
CA PRO A 80 2.00 -6.79 16.55
C PRO A 80 1.32 -7.45 15.34
N GLN A 81 1.62 -6.94 14.15
CA GLN A 81 1.15 -7.46 12.85
C GLN A 81 2.05 -8.55 12.26
N LEU A 82 3.19 -8.80 12.87
CA LEU A 82 4.18 -9.78 12.38
C LEU A 82 4.50 -10.79 13.47
N GLU A 83 4.35 -12.06 13.13
CA GLU A 83 4.78 -13.21 13.90
C GLU A 83 6.10 -13.78 13.34
N PRO A 84 6.90 -14.49 14.16
CA PRO A 84 8.09 -15.18 13.66
C PRO A 84 7.73 -16.16 12.53
N GLY A 85 8.26 -15.92 11.33
CA GLY A 85 8.03 -16.76 10.16
C GLY A 85 7.08 -16.17 9.12
N ASP A 86 6.48 -15.00 9.38
CA ASP A 86 5.78 -14.22 8.36
C ASP A 86 6.75 -13.78 7.24
N LYS A 87 6.25 -13.75 6.00
CA LYS A 87 7.02 -13.57 4.76
C LYS A 87 6.71 -12.27 4.04
#